data_AF-A0A7Y5UUU0-F1
#
_entry.id   AF-A0A7Y5UUU0-F1
#
_cell.length_a   1.000
_cell.length_b   1.000
_cell.length_c   1.000
_cell.angle_alpha   90.00
_cell.angle_beta   90.00
_cell.angle_gamma   90.00
#
_symmetry.space_group_name_H-M   'P 1'
#
loop_
_entity.id
_entity.type
_entity.pdbx_description
1 polymer ?
#
loop_
_entity_poly.entity_id
_entity_poly.type
_entity_poly.pdbx_seq_one_letter_code
_entity_poly.pdbx_strand_id
1 'polypeptide(L)'
;MSEFSFKLRELGFGARVGLTGVVLAFTIGLGASAMHLVDHHQNRDEQPGVSLEDLEGAYHGVETTAPLRSALERGHPETLKDNERQLLLKWLASGRIVEDYDNFDLGDSAPEGLLRASCLECHSRNATKGDGIGAKVPLEYFEDVKKLAFSKSVAPVPMRVLVASTHAHALALGAMSAVIGLLLLATRWPAALRN
;
A
#
# COMPACT_ATOMS: atom_id res chain seq x y z
N MET A 1 -19.00 55.20 4.25
CA MET A 1 -18.80 53.87 3.63
C MET A 1 -19.63 52.90 4.45
N SER A 2 -20.75 52.41 3.92
CA SER A 2 -21.63 51.49 4.68
C SER A 2 -20.90 50.16 4.85
N GLU A 3 -20.80 49.68 6.08
CA GLU A 3 -20.34 48.33 6.35
C GLU A 3 -21.35 47.33 5.77
N PHE A 4 -20.97 46.66 4.68
CA PHE A 4 -21.69 45.50 4.20
C PHE A 4 -21.51 44.36 5.21
N SER A 5 -22.38 44.29 6.22
CA SER A 5 -22.44 43.17 7.16
C SER A 5 -23.08 41.97 6.46
N PHE A 6 -22.27 41.15 5.78
CA PHE A 6 -22.70 39.88 5.18
C PHE A 6 -22.88 38.80 6.27
N LYS A 7 -23.95 38.88 7.06
CA LYS A 7 -24.28 37.84 8.03
C LYS A 7 -25.15 36.78 7.35
N LEU A 8 -24.69 35.53 7.32
CA LEU A 8 -25.42 34.38 6.78
C LEU A 8 -26.85 34.22 7.33
N ARG A 9 -27.06 34.65 8.58
CA ARG A 9 -28.33 34.64 9.32
C ARG A 9 -29.29 35.78 8.92
N GLU A 10 -28.89 36.67 8.02
CA GLU A 10 -29.74 37.73 7.45
C GLU A 10 -30.21 37.38 6.03
N LEU A 11 -29.68 36.30 5.43
CA LEU A 11 -30.14 35.79 4.14
C LEU A 11 -31.59 35.29 4.20
N GLY A 12 -32.35 35.42 3.11
CA GLY A 12 -33.70 34.88 3.01
C GLY A 12 -33.73 33.34 3.17
N PHE A 13 -34.87 32.79 3.59
CA PHE A 13 -35.02 31.35 3.84
C PHE A 13 -34.56 30.47 2.67
N GLY A 14 -34.99 30.81 1.45
CA GLY A 14 -34.58 30.08 0.23
C GLY A 14 -33.07 30.10 -0.01
N ALA A 15 -32.40 31.23 0.24
CA ALA A 15 -30.94 31.33 0.11
C ALA A 15 -30.20 30.46 1.15
N ARG A 16 -30.74 30.34 2.36
CA ARG A 16 -30.16 29.44 3.39
C ARG A 16 -30.34 27.97 3.02
N VAL A 17 -31.54 27.58 2.58
CA VAL A 17 -31.81 26.21 2.13
C VAL A 17 -30.89 25.85 0.95
N GLY A 18 -30.77 26.75 -0.03
CA GLY A 18 -29.87 26.56 -1.17
C GLY A 18 -28.41 26.40 -0.74
N LEU A 19 -27.92 27.27 0.13
CA LEU A 19 -26.53 27.19 0.62
C LEU A 19 -26.27 25.92 1.44
N THR A 20 -27.21 25.52 2.30
CA THR A 20 -27.13 24.23 3.02
C THR A 20 -27.07 23.07 2.04
N GLY A 21 -27.91 23.07 1.00
CA GLY A 21 -27.89 22.03 -0.03
C GLY A 21 -26.54 21.93 -0.76
N VAL A 22 -25.95 23.08 -1.12
CA VAL A 22 -24.61 23.13 -1.75
C VAL A 22 -23.53 22.58 -0.83
N VAL A 23 -23.51 23.01 0.44
CA VAL A 23 -22.55 22.53 1.45
C VAL A 23 -22.68 21.02 1.63
N LEU A 24 -23.91 20.51 1.71
CA LEU A 24 -24.19 19.10 1.95
C LEU A 24 -23.77 18.24 0.75
N ALA A 25 -24.11 18.67 -0.47
CA ALA A 25 -23.72 17.99 -1.71
C ALA A 25 -22.19 17.88 -1.85
N PHE A 26 -21.46 18.97 -1.62
CA PHE A 26 -20.01 18.93 -1.70
C PHE A 26 -19.36 18.14 -0.57
N THR A 27 -19.90 18.21 0.65
CA THR A 27 -19.40 17.40 1.78
C THR A 27 -19.54 15.90 1.49
N ILE A 28 -20.67 15.48 0.91
CA ILE A 28 -20.86 14.08 0.47
C ILE A 28 -19.84 13.71 -0.60
N GLY A 29 -19.64 14.56 -1.62
CA GLY A 29 -18.67 14.31 -2.68
C GLY A 29 -17.23 14.20 -2.18
N LEU A 30 -16.84 15.05 -1.24
CA LEU A 30 -15.53 14.99 -0.59
C LEU A 30 -15.37 13.73 0.26
N GLY A 31 -16.41 13.32 0.99
CA GLY A 31 -16.42 12.07 1.75
C GLY A 31 -16.24 10.85 0.85
N ALA A 32 -16.99 10.76 -0.25
CA ALA A 32 -16.84 9.68 -1.23
C ALA A 32 -15.45 9.66 -1.86
N SER A 33 -14.87 10.84 -2.14
CA SER A 33 -13.50 10.96 -2.68
C SER A 33 -12.44 10.48 -1.68
N ALA A 34 -12.61 10.81 -0.40
CA ALA A 34 -11.73 10.32 0.67
C ALA A 34 -11.82 8.79 0.83
N MET A 35 -13.03 8.23 0.76
CA MET A 35 -13.21 6.77 0.79
C MET A 35 -12.55 6.09 -0.41
N HIS A 36 -12.66 6.68 -1.60
CA HIS A 36 -12.00 6.16 -2.80
C HIS A 36 -10.47 6.22 -2.68
N LEU A 37 -9.93 7.30 -2.11
CA LEU A 37 -8.50 7.41 -1.85
C LEU A 37 -8.01 6.28 -0.93
N VAL A 38 -8.76 6.00 0.15
CA VAL A 38 -8.45 4.90 1.07
C VAL A 38 -8.49 3.56 0.35
N ASP A 39 -9.56 3.28 -0.37
CA ASP A 39 -9.73 2.01 -1.08
C ASP A 39 -8.67 1.80 -2.17
N HIS A 40 -8.27 2.88 -2.85
CA HIS A 40 -7.33 2.83 -3.97
C HIS A 40 -5.86 2.79 -3.53
N HIS A 41 -5.54 3.31 -2.35
CA HIS A 41 -4.15 3.40 -1.88
C HIS A 41 -3.80 2.49 -0.71
N GLN A 42 -4.75 1.87 -0.04
CA GLN A 42 -4.48 0.92 1.05
C GLN A 42 -3.67 -0.31 0.60
N ASN A 43 -2.93 -0.90 1.54
CA ASN A 43 -2.29 -2.21 1.44
C ASN A 43 -1.21 -2.33 0.34
N ARG A 44 -0.53 -1.23 0.00
CA ARG A 44 0.68 -1.28 -0.85
C ARG A 44 1.91 -1.68 -0.05
N ASP A 45 1.92 -1.35 1.24
CA ASP A 45 2.95 -1.71 2.23
C ASP A 45 2.67 -3.02 2.99
N GLU A 46 1.65 -3.78 2.57
CA GLU A 46 1.15 -5.01 3.20
C GLU A 46 0.59 -4.85 4.62
N GLN A 47 0.32 -3.61 5.07
CA GLN A 47 -0.36 -3.31 6.33
C GLN A 47 -1.81 -2.84 6.10
N PRO A 48 -2.72 -3.09 7.06
CA PRO A 48 -4.09 -2.59 6.99
C PRO A 48 -4.15 -1.07 7.23
N GLY A 49 -4.72 -0.34 6.28
CA GLY A 49 -4.90 1.12 6.36
C GLY A 49 -4.24 1.85 5.19
N VAL A 50 -4.20 3.18 5.26
CA VAL A 50 -3.35 4.01 4.40
C VAL A 50 -2.24 4.57 5.29
N SER A 51 -1.01 4.17 5.03
CA SER A 51 0.19 4.70 5.66
C SER A 51 0.83 5.82 4.84
N LEU A 52 1.83 6.50 5.40
CA LEU A 52 2.66 7.41 4.63
C LEU A 52 3.51 6.65 3.60
N GLU A 53 3.95 5.43 3.93
CA GLU A 53 4.65 4.55 3.00
C GLU A 53 3.77 4.13 1.80
N ASP A 54 2.47 3.89 2.00
CA ASP A 54 1.53 3.59 0.90
C ASP A 54 1.41 4.76 -0.09
N LEU A 55 1.40 5.99 0.43
CA LEU A 55 1.32 7.22 -0.37
C LEU A 55 2.66 7.50 -1.06
N GLU A 56 3.77 7.41 -0.35
CA GLU A 56 5.11 7.57 -0.91
C GLU A 56 5.34 6.56 -2.03
N GLY A 57 4.95 5.30 -1.80
CA GLY A 57 5.00 4.24 -2.78
C GLY A 57 4.16 4.47 -4.03
N ALA A 58 3.00 5.11 -3.89
CA ALA A 58 2.18 5.49 -5.04
C ALA A 58 2.86 6.55 -5.93
N TYR A 59 3.62 7.48 -5.34
CA TYR A 59 4.21 8.60 -6.07
C TYR A 59 5.67 8.41 -6.48
N HIS A 60 6.45 7.66 -5.70
CA HIS A 60 7.88 7.41 -5.95
C HIS A 60 8.17 5.96 -6.35
N GLY A 61 7.18 5.06 -6.23
CA GLY A 61 7.36 3.63 -6.41
C GLY A 61 7.91 2.97 -5.14
N VAL A 62 7.70 1.66 -5.02
CA VAL A 62 8.29 0.85 -3.93
C VAL A 62 9.05 -0.30 -4.56
N GLU A 63 10.31 -0.45 -4.14
CA GLU A 63 11.12 -1.64 -4.38
C GLU A 63 11.14 -2.47 -3.10
N THR A 64 10.22 -3.42 -2.97
CA THR A 64 10.23 -4.35 -1.83
C THR A 64 11.11 -5.55 -2.18
N THR A 65 12.21 -5.70 -1.45
CA THR A 65 13.11 -6.85 -1.59
C THR A 65 12.38 -8.15 -1.25
N ALA A 66 12.58 -9.18 -2.06
CA ALA A 66 11.97 -10.50 -1.86
C ALA A 66 12.21 -11.02 -0.42
N PRO A 67 11.15 -11.50 0.29
CA PRO A 67 11.29 -12.00 1.66
C PRO A 67 12.38 -13.08 1.80
N LEU A 68 12.50 -13.98 0.83
CA LEU A 68 13.52 -15.04 0.84
C LEU A 68 14.94 -14.47 0.74
N ARG A 69 15.14 -13.44 -0.10
CA ARG A 69 16.42 -12.75 -0.23
C ARG A 69 16.79 -12.06 1.08
N SER A 70 15.85 -11.33 1.67
CA SER A 70 16.06 -10.65 2.94
C SER A 70 16.41 -11.62 4.08
N ALA A 71 15.78 -12.80 4.12
CA ALA A 71 16.12 -13.84 5.09
C ALA A 71 17.55 -14.38 4.91
N LEU A 72 17.95 -14.64 3.66
CA LEU A 72 19.31 -15.11 3.34
C LEU A 72 20.39 -14.07 3.68
N GLU A 73 20.14 -12.79 3.39
CA GLU A 73 21.04 -11.68 3.72
C GLU A 73 21.19 -11.47 5.23
N ARG A 74 20.14 -11.76 6.02
CA ARG A 74 20.19 -11.78 7.49
C ARG A 74 20.87 -13.02 8.08
N GLY A 75 21.34 -13.96 7.26
CA GLY A 75 22.04 -15.15 7.73
C GLY A 75 21.13 -16.35 8.05
N HIS A 76 19.85 -16.32 7.71
CA HIS A 76 18.95 -17.45 7.95
C HIS A 76 19.08 -18.54 6.87
N PRO A 77 19.05 -19.84 7.22
CA PRO A 77 19.40 -20.37 8.53
C PRO A 77 20.93 -20.25 8.77
N GLU A 78 21.36 -20.20 10.02
CA GLU A 78 22.78 -20.07 10.38
C GLU A 78 23.62 -21.27 9.93
N THR A 79 22.96 -22.42 9.74
CA THR A 79 23.57 -23.69 9.32
C THR A 79 23.82 -23.77 7.81
N LEU A 80 23.26 -22.85 7.01
CA LEU A 80 23.47 -22.82 5.57
C LEU A 80 24.88 -22.34 5.25
N LYS A 81 25.62 -23.12 4.46
CA LYS A 81 27.00 -22.79 4.09
C LYS A 81 27.03 -21.52 3.23
N ASP A 82 28.11 -20.76 3.35
CA ASP A 82 28.25 -19.49 2.63
C ASP A 82 28.19 -19.64 1.11
N ASN A 83 28.76 -20.71 0.55
CA ASN A 83 28.71 -20.98 -0.89
C ASN A 83 27.27 -21.24 -1.37
N GLU A 84 26.49 -22.03 -0.62
CA GLU A 84 25.09 -22.34 -0.91
C GLU A 84 24.21 -21.07 -0.78
N ARG A 85 24.47 -20.24 0.25
CA ARG A 85 23.81 -18.94 0.42
C ARG A 85 24.06 -18.01 -0.76
N GLN A 86 25.31 -17.91 -1.22
CA GLN A 86 25.65 -17.07 -2.37
C GLN A 86 25.03 -17.57 -3.68
N LEU A 87 24.90 -18.88 -3.87
CA LEU A 87 24.18 -19.46 -5.01
C LEU A 87 22.71 -19.04 -5.01
N LEU A 88 22.03 -19.15 -3.87
CA LEU A 88 20.63 -18.72 -3.73
C LEU A 88 20.46 -17.21 -3.94
N LEU A 89 21.34 -16.38 -3.37
CA LEU A 89 21.32 -14.93 -3.58
C LEU A 89 21.54 -14.56 -5.05
N LYS A 90 22.47 -15.23 -5.73
CA LYS A 90 22.73 -15.04 -7.16
C LYS A 90 21.52 -15.44 -8.01
N TRP A 91 20.88 -16.54 -7.67
CA TRP A 91 19.65 -16.99 -8.32
C TRP A 91 18.52 -15.97 -8.15
N LEU A 92 18.27 -15.47 -6.93
CA LEU A 92 17.25 -14.45 -6.65
C LEU A 92 17.54 -13.11 -7.36
N ALA A 93 18.81 -12.80 -7.65
CA ALA A 93 19.21 -11.60 -8.38
C ALA A 93 19.22 -11.79 -9.92
N SER A 94 19.10 -13.02 -10.42
CA SER A 94 19.29 -13.33 -11.85
C SER A 94 18.16 -12.87 -12.77
N GLY A 95 16.96 -12.62 -12.20
CA GLY A 95 15.74 -12.40 -12.97
C GLY A 95 15.16 -13.66 -13.62
N ARG A 96 15.84 -14.81 -13.50
CA ARG A 96 15.47 -16.12 -14.07
C ARG A 96 15.01 -17.10 -12.98
N ILE A 97 14.13 -16.61 -12.09
CA ILE A 97 13.76 -17.34 -10.88
C ILE A 97 13.06 -18.66 -11.20
N VAL A 98 12.18 -18.67 -12.21
CA VAL A 98 11.39 -19.86 -12.58
C VAL A 98 12.24 -20.83 -13.39
N GLU A 99 13.02 -20.30 -14.34
CA GLU A 99 13.79 -21.06 -15.31
C GLU A 99 14.93 -21.83 -14.64
N ASP A 100 15.57 -21.22 -13.64
CA ASP A 100 16.76 -21.78 -13.02
C ASP A 100 16.44 -22.51 -11.69
N TYR A 101 15.16 -22.58 -11.28
CA TYR A 101 14.74 -23.19 -10.00
C TYR A 101 15.13 -24.67 -9.89
N ASP A 102 14.79 -25.46 -10.91
CA ASP A 102 15.08 -26.89 -11.02
C ASP A 102 15.97 -27.13 -12.25
N ASN A 103 17.08 -26.39 -12.31
CA ASN A 103 18.03 -26.51 -13.41
C ASN A 103 18.85 -27.79 -13.27
N PHE A 104 18.57 -28.77 -14.14
CA PHE A 104 19.26 -30.05 -14.19
C PHE A 104 20.80 -29.94 -14.30
N ASP A 105 21.31 -28.92 -14.99
CA ASP A 105 22.76 -28.72 -15.15
C ASP A 105 23.46 -28.36 -13.83
N LEU A 106 22.71 -27.88 -12.84
CA LEU A 106 23.20 -27.52 -11.51
C LEU A 106 23.10 -28.68 -10.50
N GLY A 107 22.33 -29.73 -10.80
CA GLY A 107 22.10 -30.87 -9.90
C GLY A 107 21.67 -30.42 -8.49
N ASP A 108 22.31 -30.96 -7.45
CA ASP A 108 22.01 -30.62 -6.04
C ASP A 108 22.31 -29.15 -5.68
N SER A 109 23.05 -28.42 -6.52
CA SER A 109 23.28 -26.98 -6.36
C SER A 109 22.19 -26.12 -6.99
N ALA A 110 21.18 -26.74 -7.62
CA ALA A 110 19.97 -26.04 -8.04
C ALA A 110 19.22 -25.49 -6.82
N PRO A 111 18.54 -24.33 -6.95
CA PRO A 111 17.75 -23.74 -5.88
C PRO A 111 16.76 -24.73 -5.24
N GLU A 112 16.09 -25.58 -6.02
CA GLU A 112 15.18 -26.61 -5.53
C GLU A 112 15.88 -27.59 -4.58
N GLY A 113 17.03 -28.13 -4.98
CA GLY A 113 17.86 -29.03 -4.18
C GLY A 113 18.38 -28.37 -2.89
N LEU A 114 18.86 -27.12 -2.97
CA LEU A 114 19.35 -26.37 -1.82
C LEU A 114 18.25 -26.08 -0.80
N LEU A 115 17.07 -25.63 -1.25
CA LEU A 115 15.93 -25.39 -0.38
C LEU A 115 15.43 -26.70 0.25
N ARG A 116 15.42 -27.78 -0.52
CA ARG A 116 15.06 -29.12 -0.04
C ARG A 116 16.00 -29.61 1.06
N ALA A 117 17.30 -29.41 0.87
CA ALA A 117 18.33 -29.88 1.79
C ALA A 117 18.40 -29.06 3.09
N SER A 118 18.20 -27.74 3.02
CA SER A 118 18.52 -26.84 4.14
C SER A 118 17.32 -26.09 4.72
N CYS A 119 16.16 -26.05 4.04
CA CYS A 119 15.03 -25.21 4.46
C CYS A 119 13.78 -26.02 4.86
N LEU A 120 13.51 -27.16 4.22
CA LEU A 120 12.27 -27.93 4.46
C LEU A 120 12.17 -28.57 5.85
N GLU A 121 13.28 -28.67 6.58
CA GLU A 121 13.29 -29.17 7.95
C GLU A 121 12.41 -28.30 8.88
N CYS A 122 12.37 -26.98 8.63
CA CYS A 122 11.51 -26.02 9.35
C CYS A 122 10.35 -25.50 8.49
N HIS A 123 10.51 -25.47 7.16
CA HIS A 123 9.55 -24.87 6.22
C HIS A 123 8.71 -25.88 5.42
N SER A 124 8.69 -27.16 5.81
CA SER A 124 7.64 -28.08 5.33
C SER A 124 6.34 -27.87 6.12
N ARG A 125 5.18 -28.09 5.49
CA ARG A 125 3.86 -27.81 6.11
C ARG A 125 3.64 -28.55 7.42
N ASN A 126 4.25 -29.73 7.52
CA ASN A 126 4.18 -30.61 8.67
C ASN A 126 5.54 -30.72 9.40
N ALA A 127 6.43 -29.73 9.23
CA ALA A 127 7.70 -29.67 9.94
C ALA A 127 7.45 -29.72 11.46
N THR A 128 8.17 -30.60 12.14
CA THR A 128 8.18 -30.66 13.62
C THR A 128 9.17 -29.67 14.22
N LYS A 129 10.11 -29.15 13.41
CA LYS A 129 11.07 -28.10 13.79
C LYS A 129 10.58 -26.74 13.28
N GLY A 130 11.05 -25.67 13.92
CA GLY A 130 10.73 -24.28 13.53
C GLY A 130 9.37 -23.78 14.03
N ASP A 131 8.85 -24.32 15.14
CA ASP A 131 7.67 -23.81 15.85
C ASP A 131 6.42 -23.59 14.97
N GLY A 132 6.22 -24.49 14.00
CA GLY A 132 5.10 -24.44 13.05
C GLY A 132 5.22 -23.37 11.96
N ILE A 133 6.40 -22.78 11.76
CA ILE A 133 6.63 -21.76 10.72
C ILE A 133 6.33 -22.30 9.33
N GLY A 134 6.58 -23.58 9.05
CA GLY A 134 6.29 -24.21 7.76
C GLY A 134 4.80 -24.27 7.39
N ALA A 135 3.89 -24.15 8.36
CA ALA A 135 2.46 -23.99 8.07
C ALA A 135 2.12 -22.55 7.60
N LYS A 136 2.89 -21.55 8.05
CA LYS A 136 2.71 -20.13 7.71
C LYS A 136 3.49 -19.71 6.47
N VAL A 137 4.71 -20.21 6.34
CA VAL A 137 5.66 -19.89 5.27
C VAL A 137 6.21 -21.21 4.70
N PRO A 138 5.38 -21.98 3.98
CA PRO A 138 5.83 -23.23 3.36
C PRO A 138 6.85 -22.95 2.24
N LEU A 139 7.81 -23.85 2.07
CA LEU A 139 8.76 -23.85 0.94
C LEU A 139 8.75 -25.17 0.15
N GLU A 140 7.80 -26.06 0.48
CA GLU A 140 7.73 -27.43 -0.03
C GLU A 140 7.40 -27.52 -1.53
N TYR A 141 6.65 -26.54 -2.04
CA TYR A 141 6.27 -26.48 -3.45
C TYR A 141 6.78 -25.21 -4.09
N PHE A 142 7.10 -25.28 -5.39
CA PHE A 142 7.56 -24.13 -6.14
C PHE A 142 6.60 -22.93 -6.06
N GLU A 143 5.28 -23.16 -6.10
CA GLU A 143 4.29 -22.09 -5.97
C GLU A 143 4.35 -21.37 -4.61
N ASP A 144 4.83 -22.03 -3.56
CA ASP A 144 5.05 -21.39 -2.26
C ASP A 144 6.36 -20.58 -2.25
N VAL A 145 7.44 -21.14 -2.81
CA VAL A 145 8.73 -20.45 -3.00
C VAL A 145 8.58 -19.20 -3.88
N LYS A 146 7.82 -19.31 -4.97
CA LYS A 146 7.55 -18.25 -5.94
C LYS A 146 7.00 -17.00 -5.26
N LYS A 147 6.09 -17.14 -4.30
CA LYS A 147 5.50 -16.00 -3.56
C LYS A 147 6.55 -15.22 -2.76
N LEU A 148 7.67 -15.85 -2.41
CA LEU A 148 8.70 -15.32 -1.52
C LEU A 148 10.00 -14.96 -2.27
N ALA A 149 10.16 -15.43 -3.49
CA ALA A 149 11.37 -15.28 -4.29
C ALA A 149 11.39 -14.00 -5.16
N PHE A 150 10.22 -13.49 -5.56
CA PHE A 150 10.15 -12.27 -6.38
C PHE A 150 10.20 -11.00 -5.53
N SER A 151 11.09 -10.08 -5.91
CA SER A 151 11.03 -8.70 -5.40
C SER A 151 9.89 -7.98 -6.12
N LYS A 152 9.13 -7.16 -5.39
CA LYS A 152 8.01 -6.40 -5.96
C LYS A 152 8.47 -4.99 -6.25
N SER A 153 8.43 -4.60 -7.52
CA SER A 153 8.59 -3.21 -7.95
C SER A 153 7.23 -2.64 -8.33
N VAL A 154 6.67 -1.75 -7.53
CA VAL A 154 5.48 -0.97 -7.92
C VAL A 154 5.98 0.29 -8.61
N ALA A 155 5.75 0.42 -9.92
CA ALA A 155 6.16 1.60 -10.67
C ALA A 155 5.40 2.84 -10.17
N PRO A 156 6.07 4.00 -10.06
CA PRO A 156 5.41 5.24 -9.66
C PRO A 156 4.31 5.65 -10.65
N VAL A 157 3.31 6.37 -10.17
CA VAL A 157 2.29 6.99 -11.02
C VAL A 157 2.99 7.86 -12.08
N PRO A 158 2.67 7.69 -13.39
CA PRO A 158 3.33 8.46 -14.44
C PRO A 158 3.19 9.97 -14.20
N MET A 159 4.29 10.72 -14.33
CA MET A 159 4.31 12.17 -14.09
C MET A 159 3.22 12.94 -14.87
N ARG A 160 2.86 12.50 -16.07
CA ARG A 160 1.77 13.11 -16.85
C ARG A 160 0.41 13.01 -16.13
N VAL A 161 0.15 11.89 -15.47
CA VAL A 161 -1.10 11.62 -14.73
C VAL A 161 -1.06 12.43 -13.44
N LEU A 162 0.09 12.47 -12.78
CA LEU A 162 0.30 13.28 -11.59
C LEU A 162 0.02 14.77 -11.87
N VAL A 163 0.71 15.34 -12.86
CA VAL A 163 0.54 16.75 -13.24
C VAL A 163 -0.89 17.06 -13.68
N ALA A 164 -1.51 16.18 -14.48
CA ALA A 164 -2.90 16.36 -14.90
C ALA A 164 -3.86 16.33 -13.71
N SER A 165 -3.69 15.39 -12.78
CA SER A 165 -4.53 15.27 -11.58
C SER A 165 -4.33 16.44 -10.60
N THR A 166 -3.08 16.85 -10.37
CA THR A 166 -2.76 17.99 -9.50
C THR A 166 -3.31 19.31 -10.06
N HIS A 167 -3.24 19.50 -11.38
CA HIS A 167 -3.78 20.68 -12.06
C HIS A 167 -5.32 20.70 -12.09
N ALA A 168 -5.95 19.56 -12.36
CA ALA A 168 -7.40 19.50 -12.56
C ALA A 168 -8.20 19.38 -11.25
N HIS A 169 -7.67 18.70 -10.23
CA HIS A 169 -8.49 18.28 -9.08
C HIS A 169 -7.89 18.64 -7.72
N ALA A 170 -6.60 18.43 -7.48
CA ALA A 170 -6.05 18.57 -6.12
C ALA A 170 -6.16 20.01 -5.56
N LEU A 171 -5.78 21.02 -6.36
CA LEU A 171 -5.85 22.42 -5.93
C LEU A 171 -7.29 22.90 -5.73
N ALA A 172 -8.20 22.52 -6.64
CA ALA A 172 -9.60 22.91 -6.59
C ALA A 172 -10.33 22.25 -5.42
N LEU A 173 -10.09 20.96 -5.16
CA LEU A 173 -10.69 20.21 -4.06
C LEU A 173 -10.21 20.74 -2.70
N GLY A 174 -8.92 21.08 -2.57
CA GLY A 174 -8.38 21.70 -1.35
C GLY A 174 -9.02 23.07 -1.06
N ALA A 175 -9.08 23.93 -2.08
CA ALA A 175 -9.72 25.24 -1.96
C ALA A 175 -11.23 25.12 -1.64
N MET A 176 -11.95 24.22 -2.31
CA MET A 176 -13.36 23.93 -2.02
C MET A 176 -13.56 23.43 -0.58
N SER A 177 -12.72 22.50 -0.12
CA SER A 177 -12.80 21.95 1.24
C SER A 177 -12.64 23.05 2.29
N ALA A 178 -11.68 23.97 2.09
CA ALA A 178 -11.50 25.13 2.98
C ALA A 178 -12.73 26.04 2.99
N VAL A 179 -13.30 26.36 1.82
CA VAL A 179 -14.51 27.20 1.72
C VAL A 179 -15.71 26.53 2.38
N ILE A 180 -15.93 25.24 2.14
CA ILE A 180 -17.03 24.47 2.75
C ILE A 180 -16.84 24.38 4.27
N GLY A 181 -15.62 24.13 4.74
CA GLY A 181 -15.29 24.12 6.16
C GLY A 181 -15.60 25.47 6.83
N LEU A 182 -15.23 26.58 6.19
CA LEU A 182 -15.56 27.93 6.66
C LEU A 182 -17.08 28.17 6.69
N LEU A 183 -17.82 27.71 5.67
CA LEU A 183 -19.28 27.82 5.63
C LEU A 183 -19.94 26.99 6.73
N LEU A 184 -19.48 25.76 6.97
CA LEU A 184 -19.95 24.90 8.06
C LEU A 184 -19.68 25.54 9.43
N LEU A 185 -18.47 26.07 9.65
CA LEU A 185 -18.13 26.77 10.90
C LEU A 185 -18.96 28.05 11.08
N ALA A 186 -19.30 28.74 9.99
CA ALA A 186 -20.15 29.92 10.01
C ALA A 186 -21.65 29.60 10.20
N THR A 187 -22.08 28.36 9.98
CA THR A 187 -23.43 27.90 10.32
C THR A 187 -23.54 27.62 11.82
N ARG A 188 -24.13 28.56 12.58
CA ARG A 188 -24.60 28.25 13.93
C ARG A 188 -25.73 27.21 13.83
N TRP A 189 -25.57 26.09 14.51
CA TRP A 189 -26.59 25.04 14.59
C TRP A 189 -27.93 25.62 15.08
N PRO A 190 -29.07 25.18 14.50
CA PRO A 190 -30.38 25.56 15.00
C PRO A 190 -30.49 25.21 16.49
N ALA A 191 -31.20 26.04 17.26
CA ALA A 191 -31.37 25.84 18.71
C ALA A 191 -31.91 24.44 19.07
N ALA A 192 -32.63 23.79 18.16
CA ALA A 192 -33.15 22.43 18.30
C ALA A 192 -32.09 21.31 18.34
N LEU A 193 -30.90 21.53 17.78
CA LEU A 193 -29.77 20.58 17.80
C LEU A 193 -28.74 20.90 18.88
N ARG A 194 -29.04 21.88 19.74
CA ARG A 194 -28.13 22.40 20.77
C ARG A 194 -28.46 21.88 22.18
N ASN A 195 -29.43 20.96 22.28
CA ASN A 195 -29.83 20.24 23.50
C ASN A 195 -29.46 18.77 23.38
#